data_AF-A0A7W1UPL9-F1
#
_entry.id   AF-A0A7W1UPL9-F1
#
_cell.length_a   1.000
_cell.length_b   1.000
_cell.length_c   1.000
_cell.angle_alpha   90.00
_cell.angle_beta   90.00
_cell.angle_gamma   90.00
#
_symmetry.space_group_name_H-M   'P 1'
#
loop_
_entity.id
_entity.type
_entity.pdbx_description
1 polymer ?
#
loop_
_entity_poly.entity_id
_entity_poly.type
_entity_poly.pdbx_seq_one_letter_code
_entity_poly.pdbx_strand_id
1 'polypeptide(L)'
;MRGGSKDQDNTSESDLTQDDLDALGSKDLSMDGGDDEDLLDREHAADFSGNDLDVPGSELDDDDEEIGSEDEENNSYSRGDTN
;
A
#
# COMPACT_ATOMS: atom_id res chain seq x y z
N MET A 1 10.44 36.79 -33.47
CA MET A 1 10.09 36.73 -32.03
C MET A 1 9.49 35.37 -31.74
N ARG A 2 9.99 34.68 -30.69
CA ARG A 2 9.35 33.62 -29.88
C ARG A 2 8.55 32.55 -30.63
N GLY A 3 8.99 31.30 -30.69
CA GLY A 3 9.17 30.43 -29.53
C GLY A 3 7.96 29.48 -29.47
N GLY A 4 8.17 28.20 -29.73
CA GLY A 4 7.13 27.17 -29.70
C GLY A 4 7.77 25.85 -29.28
N SER A 5 7.34 25.40 -28.11
CA SER A 5 7.92 24.39 -27.22
C SER A 5 8.22 23.06 -27.90
N LYS A 6 9.45 22.56 -27.74
CA LYS A 6 9.68 21.11 -27.76
C LYS A 6 9.29 20.65 -26.36
N ASP A 7 8.10 20.09 -26.24
CA ASP A 7 7.75 19.30 -25.06
C ASP A 7 8.79 18.19 -24.97
N GLN A 8 9.70 18.33 -24.01
CA GLN A 8 10.65 17.29 -23.66
C GLN A 8 9.86 16.31 -22.80
N ASP A 9 9.45 15.19 -23.39
CA ASP A 9 9.02 14.03 -22.61
C ASP A 9 10.16 13.69 -21.64
N ASN A 10 9.99 14.08 -20.37
CA ASN A 10 10.92 13.82 -19.27
C ASN A 10 10.71 12.40 -18.76
N THR A 11 10.66 11.42 -19.65
CA THR A 11 10.63 10.02 -19.26
C THR A 11 12.07 9.58 -19.01
N SER A 12 12.40 9.35 -17.74
CA SER A 12 13.69 8.81 -17.35
C SER A 12 13.73 7.31 -17.63
N GLU A 13 14.92 6.74 -17.85
CA GLU A 13 15.07 5.27 -18.00
C GLU A 13 14.64 4.48 -16.74
N SER A 14 14.39 5.19 -15.63
CA SER A 14 13.89 4.62 -14.38
C SER A 14 12.36 4.54 -14.32
N ASP A 15 11.64 5.16 -15.26
CA ASP A 15 10.19 5.15 -15.27
C ASP A 15 9.69 3.80 -15.80
N LEU A 16 8.76 3.17 -15.08
CA LEU A 16 8.17 1.90 -15.48
C LEU A 16 7.37 2.05 -16.77
N THR A 17 7.64 1.19 -17.73
CA THR A 17 6.86 1.08 -18.97
C THR A 17 5.61 0.22 -18.75
N GLN A 18 4.70 0.23 -19.73
CA GLN A 18 3.55 -0.67 -19.70
C GLN A 18 3.97 -2.14 -19.72
N ASP A 19 5.01 -2.48 -20.50
CA ASP A 19 5.55 -3.85 -20.54
C ASP A 19 6.13 -4.26 -19.17
N ASP A 20 6.74 -3.32 -18.43
CA ASP A 20 7.25 -3.59 -17.07
C ASP A 20 6.11 -3.85 -16.07
N LEU A 21 5.03 -3.05 -16.14
CA LEU A 21 3.85 -3.25 -15.31
C LEU A 21 3.18 -4.60 -15.60
N ASP A 22 3.08 -4.97 -16.88
CA ASP A 22 2.51 -6.25 -17.30
C ASP A 22 3.37 -7.44 -16.85
N ALA A 23 4.71 -7.27 -16.82
CA ALA A 23 5.64 -8.28 -16.31
C ALA A 23 5.64 -8.40 -14.78
N LEU A 24 5.37 -7.30 -14.06
CA LEU A 24 5.25 -7.28 -12.59
C LEU A 24 3.95 -7.90 -12.10
N GLY A 25 2.89 -7.87 -12.91
CA GLY A 25 1.59 -8.43 -12.54
C GLY A 25 0.89 -7.62 -11.43
N SER A 26 0.05 -8.30 -10.67
CA SER A 26 -0.73 -7.75 -9.57
C SER A 26 0.18 -7.28 -8.42
N LYS A 27 0.11 -5.99 -8.04
CA LYS A 27 0.97 -5.41 -7.00
C LYS A 27 0.88 -6.12 -5.64
N ASP A 28 -0.30 -6.63 -5.27
CA ASP A 28 -0.58 -7.17 -3.94
C ASP A 28 -0.89 -8.68 -3.94
N LEU A 29 -0.67 -9.38 -5.05
CA LEU A 29 -0.90 -10.82 -5.14
C LEU A 29 0.39 -11.53 -5.57
N SER A 30 0.68 -12.68 -4.96
CA SER A 30 1.74 -13.52 -5.46
C SER A 30 1.34 -14.18 -6.78
N MET A 31 2.30 -14.37 -7.69
CA MET A 31 2.10 -15.09 -8.96
C MET A 31 2.57 -16.54 -8.87
N ASP A 32 2.62 -17.13 -7.67
CA ASP A 32 3.10 -18.50 -7.46
C ASP A 32 2.03 -19.57 -7.69
N GLY A 33 0.79 -19.13 -7.98
CA GLY A 33 -0.38 -20.00 -8.18
C GLY A 33 -0.94 -20.58 -6.88
N GLY A 34 -0.71 -19.89 -5.75
CA GLY A 34 -1.27 -20.22 -4.45
C GLY A 34 -2.71 -19.75 -4.25
N ASP A 35 -3.09 -19.60 -2.98
CA ASP A 35 -4.47 -19.28 -2.57
C ASP A 35 -4.87 -17.81 -2.87
N ASP A 36 -3.89 -16.96 -3.18
CA ASP A 36 -4.06 -15.53 -3.46
C ASP A 36 -4.90 -15.28 -4.73
N GLU A 37 -4.96 -16.25 -5.64
CA GLU A 37 -5.74 -16.18 -6.88
C GLU A 37 -7.24 -15.95 -6.61
N ASP A 38 -7.76 -16.48 -5.50
CA ASP A 38 -9.16 -16.29 -5.09
C ASP A 38 -9.48 -14.83 -4.75
N LEU A 39 -8.45 -13.99 -4.50
CA LEU A 39 -8.61 -12.56 -4.24
C LEU A 39 -8.85 -11.74 -5.52
N LEU A 40 -8.70 -12.32 -6.71
CA LEU A 40 -8.95 -11.65 -8.00
C LEU A 40 -10.46 -11.52 -8.29
N ASP A 41 -11.26 -12.51 -7.90
CA ASP A 41 -12.66 -12.65 -8.30
C ASP A 41 -13.67 -12.19 -7.22
N ARG A 42 -13.20 -11.54 -6.15
CA ARG A 42 -14.08 -11.03 -5.08
C ARG A 42 -14.79 -9.73 -5.48
N GLU A 43 -15.99 -9.54 -4.95
CA GLU A 43 -16.81 -8.34 -5.20
C GLU A 43 -16.15 -7.03 -4.72
N HIS A 44 -15.43 -7.11 -3.59
CA HIS A 44 -14.72 -5.98 -3.01
C HIS A 44 -13.23 -6.21 -3.12
N ALA A 45 -12.45 -5.26 -3.62
CA ALA A 45 -10.99 -5.36 -3.65
C ALA A 45 -10.43 -5.75 -2.26
N ALA A 46 -9.38 -6.59 -2.26
CA ALA A 46 -8.68 -6.92 -1.03
C ALA A 46 -8.00 -5.67 -0.47
N ASP A 47 -8.36 -5.27 0.74
CA ASP A 47 -7.66 -4.24 1.50
C ASP A 47 -6.60 -4.89 2.39
N PHE A 48 -5.33 -4.72 2.01
CA PHE A 48 -4.19 -5.19 2.79
C PHE A 48 -3.70 -4.16 3.82
N SER A 49 -4.26 -2.94 3.81
CA SER A 49 -3.89 -1.88 4.75
C SER A 49 -4.58 -2.04 6.10
N GLY A 50 -5.82 -2.55 6.13
CA GLY A 50 -6.59 -2.72 7.36
C GLY A 50 -7.00 -1.41 8.02
N ASN A 51 -6.96 -0.29 7.29
CA ASN A 51 -7.27 1.05 7.81
C ASN A 51 -8.73 1.21 8.23
N ASP A 52 -9.64 0.44 7.63
CA ASP A 52 -11.08 0.49 7.92
C ASP A 52 -11.50 -0.50 9.03
N LEU A 53 -10.54 -1.14 9.72
CA LEU A 53 -10.82 -2.05 10.83
C LEU A 53 -11.05 -1.25 12.13
N ASP A 54 -12.26 -1.37 12.70
CA ASP A 54 -12.60 -0.84 14.01
C ASP A 54 -11.93 -1.70 15.11
N VAL A 55 -10.75 -1.27 15.56
CA VAL A 55 -9.95 -1.96 16.59
C VAL A 55 -10.45 -1.51 17.97
N PRO A 56 -11.07 -2.41 18.77
CA PRO A 56 -11.62 -2.00 20.05
C PRO A 56 -10.53 -1.48 20.98
N GLY A 57 -10.71 -0.26 21.49
CA GLY A 57 -9.76 0.35 22.42
C GLY A 57 -8.69 1.21 21.76
N SER A 58 -8.63 1.27 20.42
CA SER A 58 -7.65 2.09 19.68
C SER A 58 -7.86 3.60 19.78
N GLU A 59 -8.99 4.04 20.32
CA GLU A 59 -9.32 5.46 20.54
C GLU A 59 -9.22 5.88 22.03
N LEU A 60 -8.83 4.95 22.91
CA LEU A 60 -8.86 5.18 24.37
C LEU A 60 -7.63 5.92 24.88
N ASP A 61 -6.55 5.91 24.11
CA ASP A 61 -5.21 6.39 24.44
C ASP A 61 -4.59 7.26 23.33
N ASP A 62 -5.40 7.79 22.41
CA ASP A 62 -5.01 8.78 21.39
C ASP A 62 -4.24 9.96 22.00
N ASP A 63 -4.66 10.41 23.18
CA ASP A 63 -4.03 11.53 23.89
C ASP A 63 -2.60 11.18 24.38
N ASP A 64 -2.31 9.88 24.56
CA ASP A 64 -1.01 9.38 25.03
C ASP A 64 -0.03 9.08 23.88
N GLU A 65 -0.49 9.12 22.61
CA GLU A 65 0.35 8.96 21.41
C GLU A 65 1.47 10.02 21.33
N GLU A 66 1.15 11.28 21.67
CA GLU A 66 2.12 12.39 21.59
C GLU A 66 3.30 12.18 22.55
N ILE A 67 3.08 11.45 23.64
CA ILE A 67 4.06 11.22 24.70
C ILE A 67 4.67 9.81 24.66
N GLY A 68 4.26 8.95 23.71
CA GLY A 68 4.78 7.59 23.57
C GLY A 68 4.38 6.68 24.74
N SER A 69 3.19 6.91 25.33
CA SER A 69 2.67 6.13 26.47
C SER A 69 1.39 5.38 26.14
N GLU A 70 1.00 5.39 24.87
CA GLU A 70 -0.10 4.61 24.33
C GLU A 70 0.15 3.08 24.44
N ASP A 71 -0.93 2.31 24.52
CA ASP A 71 -0.93 0.86 24.40
C ASP A 71 -0.61 0.48 22.96
N GLU A 72 0.68 0.21 22.73
CA GLU A 72 1.22 -0.12 21.41
C GLU A 72 0.39 -1.19 20.68
N GLU A 73 -0.19 -2.17 21.37
CA GLU A 73 -0.98 -3.26 20.78
C GLU A 73 -2.26 -2.78 20.05
N ASN A 74 -2.79 -1.60 20.37
CA ASN A 74 -3.94 -1.02 19.70
C ASN A 74 -3.58 -0.21 18.46
N ASN A 75 -2.28 -0.13 18.12
CA ASN A 75 -1.79 0.62 16.96
C ASN A 75 -1.43 -0.30 15.79
N SER A 76 -1.75 0.15 14.57
CA SER A 76 -1.54 -0.62 13.33
C SER A 76 -0.08 -1.01 13.06
N TYR A 77 0.88 -0.29 13.66
CA TYR A 77 2.32 -0.46 13.45
C TYR A 77 2.99 -1.43 14.43
N SER A 78 2.30 -1.91 15.48
CA SER A 78 2.92 -2.67 16.58
C SER A 78 2.71 -4.17 16.53
N ARG A 79 2.02 -4.69 15.50
CA ARG A 79 1.90 -6.15 15.32
C ARG A 79 3.28 -6.71 14.98
N GLY A 80 3.87 -7.37 15.97
CA GLY A 80 5.29 -7.72 16.07
C GLY A 80 5.96 -8.22 14.79
N ASP A 81 7.20 -7.74 14.59
CA ASP A 81 8.17 -8.24 13.63
C ASP A 81 8.49 -9.71 13.93
N THR A 82 7.81 -10.63 13.25
CA THR A 82 8.20 -12.05 13.24
C THR A 82 9.01 -12.32 11.97
N ASN A 83 10.34 -12.27 12.11
CA ASN A 83 11.30 -12.80 11.13
C ASN A 83 11.34 -14.33 11.12
#